data_AF-A0A2G6J5U1-F1
#
_entry.id   AF-A0A2G6J5U1-F1
#
_cell.length_a   1.000
_cell.length_b   1.000
_cell.length_c   1.000
_cell.angle_alpha   90.00
_cell.angle_beta   90.00
_cell.angle_gamma   90.00
#
_symmetry.space_group_name_H-M   'P 1'
#
loop_
_entity.id
_entity.type
_entity.pdbx_description
1 polymer ?
#
loop_
_entity_poly.entity_id
_entity_poly.type
_entity_poly.pdbx_seq_one_letter_code
_entity_poly.pdbx_strand_id
1 'polypeptide(L)'
;MADNTKQYGWIVLLAENLDAIREDFVAGDLLWYPVEGSPKIRVAPDVLIAPGRPKGHRGSYQQWKEAGVAPSVVVEVLSPSNSLPEMTRKVRFYDQYGVDEIIVVDPEANDGWAHARDPNGRLVQTQGLDGWQSPRLGIRFERQGGELFVRGPDGQRFERLVAHRERAERAEREAQLETERAERAEREAQLETERAERAEREAQREAARAAKLAAKLAELGIDPDTL
;
A
#
# COMPACT_ATOMS: atom_id res chain seq x y z
N MET A 1 -10.90 -7.12 21.68
CA MET A 1 -10.51 -5.71 21.93
C MET A 1 -9.01 -5.67 22.21
N ALA A 2 -8.29 -4.75 21.56
CA ALA A 2 -6.84 -4.62 21.71
C ALA A 2 -6.45 -4.03 23.09
N ASP A 3 -5.35 -4.52 23.64
CA ASP A 3 -4.80 -4.15 24.95
C ASP A 3 -3.89 -2.92 24.87
N ASN A 4 -3.27 -2.67 23.71
CA ASN A 4 -2.39 -1.52 23.51
C ASN A 4 -2.34 -1.06 22.03
N THR A 5 -1.69 0.08 21.80
CA THR A 5 -1.63 0.72 20.48
C THR A 5 -0.75 0.00 19.46
N LYS A 6 0.27 -0.76 19.89
CA LYS A 6 1.09 -1.59 18.99
C LYS A 6 0.28 -2.79 18.49
N GLN A 7 -0.42 -3.47 19.38
CA GLN A 7 -1.32 -4.57 19.03
C GLN A 7 -2.41 -4.07 18.08
N TYR A 8 -3.11 -2.99 18.45
CA TYR A 8 -4.11 -2.36 17.58
C TYR A 8 -3.53 -1.98 16.21
N GLY A 9 -2.33 -1.40 16.16
CA GLY A 9 -1.66 -1.03 14.92
C GLY A 9 -1.43 -2.22 13.99
N TRP A 10 -1.04 -3.38 14.51
CA TRP A 10 -0.87 -4.63 13.76
C TRP A 10 -2.20 -5.22 13.31
N ILE A 11 -3.23 -5.20 14.16
CA ILE A 11 -4.56 -5.68 13.81
C ILE A 11 -5.11 -4.87 12.63
N VAL A 12 -5.05 -3.55 12.71
CA VAL A 12 -5.50 -2.65 11.62
C VAL A 12 -4.68 -2.88 10.36
N LEU A 13 -3.35 -2.93 10.48
CA LEU A 13 -2.45 -3.19 9.35
C LEU A 13 -2.86 -4.47 8.60
N LEU A 14 -3.06 -5.56 9.33
CA LEU A 14 -3.38 -6.85 8.72
C LEU A 14 -4.82 -6.90 8.21
N ALA A 15 -5.80 -6.50 9.02
CA ALA A 15 -7.21 -6.56 8.63
C ALA A 15 -7.53 -5.68 7.41
N GLU A 16 -7.07 -4.42 7.39
CA GLU A 16 -7.39 -3.49 6.29
C GLU A 16 -6.67 -3.88 5.00
N ASN A 17 -5.40 -4.26 5.06
CA ASN A 17 -4.67 -4.66 3.86
C ASN A 17 -5.19 -6.00 3.32
N LEU A 18 -5.51 -6.96 4.19
CA LEU A 18 -6.11 -8.23 3.74
C LEU A 18 -7.51 -8.02 3.16
N ASP A 19 -8.35 -7.18 3.76
CA ASP A 19 -9.64 -6.85 3.15
C ASP A 19 -9.43 -6.18 1.79
N ALA A 20 -8.50 -5.24 1.66
CA ALA A 20 -8.26 -4.52 0.41
C ALA A 20 -7.83 -5.43 -0.76
N ILE A 21 -7.09 -6.51 -0.50
CA ILE A 21 -6.54 -7.38 -1.55
C ILE A 21 -7.34 -8.69 -1.75
N ARG A 22 -8.41 -8.91 -0.98
CA ARG A 22 -9.21 -10.15 -1.03
C ARG A 22 -10.66 -9.85 -1.39
N GLU A 23 -11.23 -10.75 -2.17
CA GLU A 23 -12.68 -10.81 -2.42
C GLU A 23 -13.43 -11.52 -1.27
N ASP A 24 -12.71 -12.36 -0.53
CA ASP A 24 -13.22 -13.08 0.62
C ASP A 24 -13.56 -12.13 1.78
N PHE A 25 -14.47 -12.57 2.64
CA PHE A 25 -14.82 -11.83 3.84
C PHE A 25 -13.64 -11.82 4.82
N VAL A 26 -13.16 -10.62 5.15
CA VAL A 26 -12.17 -10.36 6.19
C VAL A 26 -12.83 -9.56 7.31
N ALA A 27 -12.54 -9.89 8.56
CA ALA A 27 -12.99 -9.12 9.71
C ALA A 27 -11.99 -9.17 10.84
N GLY A 28 -11.95 -8.11 11.66
CA GLY A 28 -11.18 -8.09 12.90
C GLY A 28 -12.08 -8.00 14.14
N ASP A 29 -11.63 -8.60 15.24
CA ASP A 29 -12.31 -8.64 16.55
C ASP A 29 -13.79 -9.08 16.48
N LEU A 30 -14.13 -9.95 15.51
CA LEU A 30 -15.48 -10.43 15.28
C LEU A 30 -15.69 -11.80 15.93
N LEU A 31 -16.68 -11.90 16.82
CA LEU A 31 -17.03 -13.18 17.45
C LEU A 31 -17.44 -14.22 16.39
N TRP A 32 -16.73 -15.33 16.36
CA TRP A 32 -17.03 -16.51 15.56
C TRP A 32 -17.69 -17.59 16.42
N TYR A 33 -18.84 -18.08 15.96
CA TYR A 33 -19.58 -19.21 16.50
C TYR A 33 -19.55 -20.38 15.49
N PRO A 34 -18.78 -21.45 15.74
CA PRO A 34 -18.73 -22.60 14.86
C PRO A 34 -19.90 -23.58 15.04
N VAL A 35 -20.58 -23.56 16.19
CA VAL A 35 -21.63 -24.52 16.54
C VAL A 35 -22.96 -23.81 16.82
N GLU A 36 -24.00 -24.14 16.05
CA GLU A 36 -25.35 -23.59 16.25
C GLU A 36 -25.93 -24.01 17.60
N GLY A 37 -26.64 -23.09 18.27
CA GLY A 37 -27.25 -23.34 19.58
C GLY A 37 -26.29 -23.40 20.76
N SER A 38 -24.97 -23.27 20.54
CA SER A 38 -23.94 -23.36 21.60
C SER A 38 -23.18 -22.03 21.78
N PRO A 39 -23.80 -20.98 22.36
CA PRO A 39 -23.21 -19.64 22.40
C PRO A 39 -21.93 -19.52 23.26
N LYS A 40 -21.62 -20.53 24.09
CA LYS A 40 -20.36 -20.59 24.85
C LYS A 40 -19.18 -21.10 24.01
N ILE A 41 -19.45 -21.77 22.89
CA ILE A 41 -18.43 -22.22 21.95
C ILE A 41 -18.22 -21.08 20.96
N ARG A 42 -17.30 -20.17 21.29
CA ARG A 42 -16.97 -19.02 20.46
C ARG A 42 -15.57 -18.51 20.75
N VAL A 43 -15.01 -17.81 19.78
CA VAL A 43 -13.76 -17.06 19.91
C VAL A 43 -13.84 -15.83 19.02
N ALA A 44 -13.15 -14.75 19.36
CA ALA A 44 -12.94 -13.61 18.47
C ALA A 44 -11.46 -13.59 18.09
N PRO A 45 -11.10 -14.03 16.87
CA PRO A 45 -9.77 -13.80 16.33
C PRO A 45 -9.55 -12.30 16.14
N ASP A 46 -8.30 -11.86 16.25
CA ASP A 46 -7.94 -10.47 15.96
C ASP A 46 -8.16 -10.15 14.48
N VAL A 47 -7.89 -11.12 13.59
CA VAL A 47 -8.33 -11.11 12.19
C VAL A 47 -8.81 -12.50 11.80
N LEU A 48 -9.88 -12.59 11.01
CA LEU A 48 -10.36 -13.82 10.39
C LEU A 48 -10.58 -13.61 8.90
N ILE A 49 -10.39 -14.67 8.12
CA ILE A 49 -10.62 -14.71 6.68
C ILE A 49 -11.50 -15.92 6.36
N ALA A 50 -12.67 -15.67 5.78
CA ALA A 50 -13.66 -16.68 5.44
C ALA A 50 -13.76 -16.86 3.90
N PRO A 51 -13.19 -17.96 3.35
CA PRO A 51 -13.04 -18.12 1.91
C PRO A 51 -14.39 -18.24 1.20
N GLY A 52 -14.51 -17.57 0.06
CA GLY A 52 -15.70 -17.55 -0.78
C GLY A 52 -16.91 -16.90 -0.13
N ARG A 53 -16.79 -16.24 1.04
CA ARG A 53 -17.88 -15.50 1.68
C ARG A 53 -17.85 -14.05 1.22
N PRO A 54 -18.98 -13.46 0.82
CA PRO A 54 -18.98 -12.09 0.34
C PRO A 54 -18.71 -11.12 1.49
N LYS A 55 -18.08 -10.00 1.13
CA LYS A 55 -17.99 -8.82 2.00
C LYS A 55 -19.37 -8.35 2.43
N GLY A 56 -19.45 -7.79 3.62
CA GLY A 56 -20.71 -7.32 4.18
C GLY A 56 -20.73 -7.29 5.70
N HIS A 57 -21.60 -6.46 6.26
CA HIS A 57 -21.69 -6.24 7.69
C HIS A 57 -22.25 -7.47 8.43
N ARG A 58 -21.62 -7.80 9.56
CA ARG A 58 -22.02 -8.88 10.48
C ARG A 58 -21.83 -8.42 11.92
N GLY A 59 -22.80 -8.69 12.79
CA GLY A 59 -22.62 -8.54 14.24
C GLY A 59 -21.82 -9.68 14.88
N SER A 60 -21.76 -10.83 14.20
CA SER A 60 -20.90 -11.98 14.54
C SER A 60 -20.81 -12.90 13.32
N TYR A 61 -19.75 -13.70 13.24
CA TYR A 61 -19.60 -14.75 12.23
C TYR A 61 -20.25 -16.03 12.75
N GLN A 62 -21.48 -16.32 12.31
CA GLN A 62 -22.22 -17.53 12.71
C GLN A 62 -22.11 -18.55 11.58
N GLN A 63 -21.31 -19.61 11.76
CA GLN A 63 -20.92 -20.52 10.67
C GLN A 63 -22.12 -21.16 9.94
N TRP A 64 -23.21 -21.45 10.65
CA TRP A 64 -24.44 -21.99 10.06
C TRP A 64 -25.17 -21.00 9.15
N LYS A 65 -24.98 -19.68 9.33
CA LYS A 65 -25.48 -18.64 8.42
C LYS A 65 -24.54 -18.41 7.22
N GLU A 66 -23.35 -19.00 7.25
CA GLU A 66 -22.31 -18.82 6.22
C GLU A 66 -22.14 -20.10 5.38
N ALA A 67 -23.21 -20.90 5.25
CA ALA A 67 -23.24 -22.19 4.56
C ALA A 67 -22.26 -23.23 5.14
N GLY A 68 -21.99 -23.17 6.44
CA GLY A 68 -21.09 -24.09 7.12
C GLY A 68 -19.61 -23.79 6.93
N VAL A 69 -19.25 -22.71 6.24
CA VAL A 69 -17.86 -22.33 5.97
C VAL A 69 -17.22 -21.74 7.23
N ALA A 70 -16.16 -22.37 7.72
CA ALA A 70 -15.31 -21.82 8.77
C ALA A 70 -14.32 -20.78 8.19
N PRO A 71 -13.82 -19.83 8.99
CA PRO A 71 -12.62 -19.09 8.65
C PRO A 71 -11.46 -20.07 8.37
N SER A 72 -10.79 -19.91 7.23
CA SER A 72 -9.65 -20.77 6.88
C SER A 72 -8.33 -20.21 7.42
N VAL A 73 -8.23 -18.89 7.58
CA VAL A 73 -7.06 -18.25 8.17
C VAL A 73 -7.52 -17.35 9.30
N VAL A 74 -6.79 -17.41 10.41
CA VAL A 74 -6.94 -16.50 11.53
C VAL A 74 -5.60 -15.89 11.90
N VAL A 75 -5.64 -14.65 12.39
CA VAL A 75 -4.50 -13.95 12.95
C VAL A 75 -4.78 -13.65 14.41
N GLU A 76 -3.76 -13.84 15.24
CA GLU A 76 -3.69 -13.43 16.63
C GLU A 76 -2.48 -12.50 16.79
N VAL A 77 -2.69 -11.33 17.37
CA VAL A 77 -1.62 -10.37 17.65
C VAL A 77 -1.44 -10.32 19.16
N LEU A 78 -0.28 -10.73 19.63
CA LEU A 78 0.00 -10.79 21.06
C LEU A 78 0.07 -9.40 21.69
N SER A 79 -0.31 -9.37 22.95
CA SER A 79 -0.11 -8.29 23.90
C SER A 79 0.68 -8.80 25.11
N PRO A 80 1.23 -7.90 25.94
CA PRO A 80 1.89 -8.29 27.19
C PRO A 80 1.01 -9.07 28.18
N SER A 81 -0.32 -9.02 28.03
CA SER A 81 -1.26 -9.72 28.91
C SER A 81 -1.55 -11.16 28.48
N ASN A 82 -1.20 -11.54 27.23
CA ASN A 82 -1.51 -12.86 26.71
C ASN A 82 -0.72 -13.95 27.44
N SER A 83 -1.42 -15.04 27.76
CA SER A 83 -0.85 -16.17 28.47
C SER A 83 -0.67 -17.39 27.56
N LEU A 84 0.39 -18.16 27.77
CA LEU A 84 0.63 -19.42 27.05
C LEU A 84 -0.55 -20.41 27.14
N PRO A 85 -1.22 -20.62 28.30
CA PRO A 85 -2.36 -21.52 28.39
C PRO A 85 -3.55 -21.06 27.53
N GLU A 86 -3.77 -19.75 27.42
CA GLU A 86 -4.82 -19.19 26.57
C GLU A 86 -4.53 -19.39 25.10
N MET A 87 -3.31 -19.09 24.65
CA MET A 87 -2.92 -19.33 23.28
C MET A 87 -3.00 -20.81 22.90
N THR A 88 -2.63 -21.70 23.81
CA THR A 88 -2.76 -23.15 23.60
C THR A 88 -4.24 -23.56 23.46
N ARG A 89 -5.15 -22.96 24.24
CA ARG A 89 -6.60 -23.19 24.09
C ARG A 89 -7.11 -22.68 22.75
N LYS A 90 -6.69 -21.48 22.31
CA LYS A 90 -7.06 -20.90 21.01
C LYS A 90 -6.59 -21.77 19.85
N VAL A 91 -5.32 -22.20 19.83
CA VAL A 91 -4.80 -23.08 18.77
C VAL A 91 -5.59 -24.39 18.68
N ARG A 92 -5.91 -25.03 19.80
CA ARG A 92 -6.77 -26.23 19.79
C ARG A 92 -8.19 -25.95 19.29
N PHE A 93 -8.77 -24.81 19.65
CA PHE A 93 -10.08 -24.41 19.15
C PHE A 93 -10.03 -24.25 17.62
N TYR A 94 -9.04 -23.55 17.10
CA TYR A 94 -8.86 -23.33 15.67
C TYR A 94 -8.62 -24.63 14.90
N ASP A 95 -7.80 -25.52 15.43
CA ASP A 95 -7.60 -26.85 14.83
C ASP A 95 -8.90 -27.63 14.77
N GLN A 96 -9.64 -27.69 15.89
CA GLN A 96 -10.90 -28.41 16.03
C GLN A 96 -11.96 -27.95 15.03
N TYR A 97 -12.04 -26.65 14.74
CA TYR A 97 -13.07 -26.06 13.89
C TYR A 97 -12.61 -25.76 12.46
N GLY A 98 -11.50 -26.36 12.04
CA GLY A 98 -11.13 -26.43 10.62
C GLY A 98 -10.36 -25.23 10.08
N VAL A 99 -9.75 -24.42 10.94
CA VAL A 99 -8.80 -23.39 10.49
C VAL A 99 -7.60 -24.07 9.83
N ASP A 100 -7.20 -23.58 8.67
CA ASP A 100 -6.04 -24.07 7.91
C ASP A 100 -4.73 -23.39 8.33
N GLU A 101 -4.80 -22.10 8.67
CA GLU A 101 -3.65 -21.30 9.08
C GLU A 101 -3.94 -20.43 10.30
N ILE A 102 -3.01 -20.43 11.26
CA ILE A 102 -3.05 -19.59 12.45
C ILE A 102 -1.76 -18.78 12.46
N ILE A 103 -1.84 -17.49 12.19
CA ILE A 103 -0.69 -16.59 12.21
C ILE A 103 -0.68 -15.88 13.57
N VAL A 104 0.40 -16.03 14.32
CA VAL A 104 0.59 -15.34 15.59
C VAL A 104 1.69 -14.31 15.42
N VAL A 105 1.40 -13.03 15.64
CA VAL A 105 2.36 -11.94 15.60
C VAL A 105 2.64 -11.46 17.01
N ASP A 106 3.91 -11.30 17.36
CA ASP A 106 4.39 -10.66 18.59
C ASP A 106 4.99 -9.28 18.25
N PRO A 107 4.23 -8.18 18.45
CA PRO A 107 4.72 -6.83 18.19
C PRO A 107 5.92 -6.42 19.06
N GLU A 108 6.10 -6.99 20.25
CA GLU A 108 7.21 -6.65 21.14
C GLU A 108 8.50 -7.35 20.70
N ALA A 109 8.41 -8.62 20.30
CA ALA A 109 9.55 -9.38 19.78
C ALA A 109 9.91 -9.03 18.32
N ASN A 110 9.04 -8.25 17.63
CA ASN A 110 9.11 -8.05 16.19
C ASN A 110 9.20 -9.38 15.42
N ASP A 111 8.46 -10.40 15.86
CA ASP A 111 8.43 -11.73 15.22
C ASP A 111 7.04 -12.34 15.37
N GLY A 112 6.96 -13.65 15.19
CA GLY A 112 5.86 -14.46 15.63
C GLY A 112 6.09 -15.90 15.21
N TRP A 113 5.01 -16.63 14.97
CA TRP A 113 5.06 -17.93 14.34
C TRP A 113 3.75 -18.18 13.62
N ALA A 114 3.72 -19.17 12.72
CA ALA A 114 2.50 -19.63 12.10
C ALA A 114 2.28 -21.11 12.40
N HIS A 115 1.02 -21.53 12.39
CA HIS A 115 0.64 -22.92 12.18
C HIS A 115 0.00 -23.03 10.80
N ALA A 116 0.41 -24.00 10.00
CA ALA A 116 -0.21 -24.29 8.71
C ALA A 116 -0.45 -25.80 8.58
N ARG A 117 -1.52 -26.19 7.89
CA ARG A 117 -1.79 -27.60 7.62
C ARG A 117 -0.78 -28.17 6.63
N ASP A 118 -0.14 -29.27 7.01
CA ASP A 118 0.68 -30.09 6.11
C ASP A 118 -0.21 -30.88 5.13
N PRO A 119 0.37 -31.57 4.13
CA PRO A 119 -0.40 -32.41 3.21
C PRO A 119 -1.21 -33.55 3.87
N ASN A 120 -0.90 -33.90 5.12
CA ASN A 120 -1.63 -34.89 5.91
C ASN A 120 -2.74 -34.25 6.76
N GLY A 121 -2.97 -32.94 6.63
CA GLY A 121 -3.98 -32.18 7.35
C GLY A 121 -3.59 -31.80 8.78
N ARG A 122 -2.35 -32.03 9.21
CA ARG A 122 -1.89 -31.69 10.57
C ARG A 122 -1.41 -30.26 10.63
N LEU A 123 -1.84 -29.52 11.64
CA LEU A 123 -1.26 -28.20 11.93
C LEU A 123 0.18 -28.35 12.44
N VAL A 124 1.12 -27.78 11.69
CA VAL A 124 2.55 -27.75 12.03
C VAL A 124 2.98 -26.32 12.28
N GLN A 125 3.68 -26.09 13.39
CA GLN A 125 4.19 -24.78 13.76
C GLN A 125 5.51 -24.47 13.03
N THR A 126 5.68 -23.23 12.59
CA THR A 126 6.95 -22.69 12.09
C THR A 126 7.88 -22.29 13.25
N GLN A 127 9.17 -22.08 12.94
CA GLN A 127 10.14 -21.57 13.91
C GLN A 127 10.01 -20.06 14.15
N GLY A 128 9.54 -19.32 13.14
CA GLY A 128 9.41 -17.86 13.15
C GLY A 128 8.54 -17.39 11.98
N LEU A 129 8.30 -16.08 11.90
CA LEU A 129 7.65 -15.47 10.74
C LEU A 129 8.64 -14.93 9.71
N ASP A 130 9.86 -14.56 10.09
CA ASP A 130 10.82 -14.01 9.13
C ASP A 130 11.12 -14.99 7.97
N GLY A 131 10.86 -14.53 6.75
CA GLY A 131 10.98 -15.31 5.52
C GLY A 131 9.82 -16.29 5.27
N TRP A 132 8.87 -16.43 6.20
CA TRP A 132 7.71 -17.31 6.03
C TRP A 132 6.67 -16.68 5.09
N GLN A 133 6.14 -17.50 4.18
CA GLN A 133 5.06 -17.13 3.27
C GLN A 133 3.83 -17.97 3.57
N SER A 134 2.68 -17.32 3.73
CA SER A 134 1.39 -17.96 3.96
C SER A 134 0.95 -18.74 2.71
N PRO A 135 0.76 -20.07 2.80
CA PRO A 135 0.21 -20.87 1.71
C PRO A 135 -1.20 -20.45 1.23
N ARG A 136 -2.08 -20.00 2.13
CA ARG A 136 -3.47 -19.62 1.84
C ARG A 136 -3.60 -18.18 1.35
N LEU A 137 -2.83 -17.26 1.93
CA LEU A 137 -2.95 -15.82 1.64
C LEU A 137 -1.94 -15.32 0.61
N GLY A 138 -0.81 -16.02 0.44
CA GLY A 138 0.29 -15.59 -0.44
C GLY A 138 1.14 -14.44 0.13
N ILE A 139 0.76 -13.88 1.29
CA ILE A 139 1.53 -12.83 1.97
C ILE A 139 2.84 -13.40 2.53
N ARG A 140 3.87 -12.56 2.59
CA ARG A 140 5.19 -12.92 3.14
C ARG A 140 5.56 -12.00 4.29
N PHE A 141 6.06 -12.57 5.37
CA PHE A 141 6.65 -11.83 6.48
C PHE A 141 8.17 -11.72 6.28
N GLU A 142 8.71 -10.53 6.53
CA GLU A 142 10.14 -10.23 6.39
C GLU A 142 10.58 -9.33 7.54
N ARG A 143 11.80 -9.52 8.02
CA ARG A 143 12.43 -8.65 9.01
C ARG A 143 13.54 -7.81 8.37
N GLN A 144 13.46 -6.50 8.50
CA GLN A 144 14.51 -5.57 8.04
C GLN A 144 14.80 -4.54 9.12
N GLY A 145 16.08 -4.33 9.44
CA GLY A 145 16.48 -3.37 10.47
C GLY A 145 15.96 -3.72 11.88
N GLY A 146 15.62 -4.99 12.13
CA GLY A 146 15.03 -5.45 13.39
C GLY A 146 13.50 -5.41 13.43
N GLU A 147 12.85 -4.76 12.47
CA GLU A 147 11.38 -4.63 12.41
C GLU A 147 10.76 -5.65 11.46
N LEU A 148 9.67 -6.28 11.90
CA LEU A 148 8.87 -7.17 11.07
C LEU A 148 7.92 -6.37 10.19
N PHE A 149 7.74 -6.80 8.95
CA PHE A 149 6.73 -6.27 8.05
C PHE A 149 6.18 -7.35 7.15
N VAL A 150 5.10 -7.01 6.43
CA VAL A 150 4.38 -7.93 5.55
C VAL A 150 4.40 -7.40 4.14
N ARG A 151 4.61 -8.29 3.16
CA ARG A 151 4.38 -8.05 1.74
C ARG A 151 3.14 -8.79 1.28
N GLY A 152 2.32 -8.11 0.48
CA GLY A 152 1.22 -8.70 -0.26
C GLY A 152 1.71 -9.68 -1.33
N PRO A 153 0.78 -10.44 -1.94
CA PRO A 153 1.09 -11.33 -3.05
C PRO A 153 1.67 -10.61 -4.28
N ASP A 154 1.42 -9.30 -4.40
CA ASP A 154 1.96 -8.41 -5.43
C ASP A 154 3.37 -7.89 -5.10
N GLY A 155 3.94 -8.26 -3.95
CA GLY A 155 5.25 -7.82 -3.46
C GLY A 155 5.25 -6.45 -2.78
N GLN A 156 4.11 -5.73 -2.78
CA GLN A 156 3.99 -4.44 -2.11
C GLN A 156 3.95 -4.62 -0.59
N ARG A 157 4.57 -3.69 0.14
CA ARG A 157 4.56 -3.72 1.60
C ARG A 157 3.18 -3.29 2.09
N PHE A 158 2.63 -4.01 3.07
CA PHE A 158 1.43 -3.59 3.77
C PHE A 158 1.69 -2.32 4.54
N GLU A 159 0.75 -1.39 4.49
CA GLU A 159 0.87 -0.08 5.10
C GLU A 159 -0.44 0.32 5.78
N ARG A 160 -0.33 1.15 6.82
CA ARG A 160 -1.52 1.75 7.44
C ARG A 160 -1.98 2.94 6.62
N LEU A 161 -3.26 3.31 6.74
CA LEU A 161 -3.85 4.47 6.07
C LEU A 161 -3.02 5.77 6.22
N VAL A 162 -2.39 5.99 7.38
CA VAL A 162 -1.53 7.16 7.62
C VAL A 162 -0.35 7.19 6.64
N ALA A 163 0.35 6.07 6.46
CA ALA A 163 1.49 5.99 5.53
C ALA A 163 1.04 6.14 4.07
N HIS A 164 -0.12 5.60 3.70
CA HIS A 164 -0.72 5.82 2.38
C HIS A 164 -1.00 7.30 2.12
N ARG A 165 -1.61 8.01 3.09
CA ARG A 165 -1.89 9.45 2.98
C ARG A 165 -0.62 10.27 2.82
N GLU A 166 0.38 10.01 3.65
CA GLU A 166 1.66 10.72 3.57
C GLU A 166 2.35 10.53 2.21
N ARG A 167 2.28 9.33 1.64
CA ARG A 167 2.84 9.06 0.30
C ARG A 167 2.05 9.78 -0.79
N ALA A 168 0.71 9.73 -0.73
CA ALA A 168 -0.15 10.42 -1.68
C ALA A 168 0.13 11.93 -1.67
N GLU A 169 0.20 12.54 -0.48
CA GLU A 169 0.52 13.96 -0.33
C GLU A 169 1.93 14.32 -0.86
N ARG A 170 2.93 13.44 -0.65
CA ARG A 170 4.26 13.64 -1.22
C ARG A 170 4.22 13.61 -2.74
N ALA A 171 3.54 12.61 -3.32
CA ALA A 171 3.40 12.49 -4.77
C ALA A 171 2.65 13.69 -5.39
N GLU A 172 1.61 14.19 -4.73
CA GLU A 172 0.88 15.40 -5.16
C GLU A 172 1.78 16.63 -5.16
N ARG A 173 2.57 16.84 -4.10
CA ARG A 173 3.53 17.96 -4.03
C ARG A 173 4.59 17.87 -5.12
N GLU A 174 5.12 16.68 -5.37
CA GLU A 174 6.10 16.46 -6.44
C GLU A 174 5.50 16.74 -7.83
N ALA A 175 4.28 16.29 -8.09
CA ALA A 175 3.58 16.57 -9.34
C ALA A 175 3.29 18.06 -9.55
N GLN A 176 2.93 18.79 -8.48
CA GLN A 176 2.72 20.24 -8.53
C GLN A 176 4.02 20.98 -8.86
N LEU A 177 5.11 20.65 -8.18
CA LEU A 177 6.42 21.26 -8.43
C LEU A 177 6.90 21.00 -9.86
N GLU A 178 6.67 19.80 -10.39
CA GLU A 178 7.03 19.48 -11.78
C GLU A 178 6.18 20.28 -12.78
N THR A 179 4.89 20.45 -12.50
CA THR A 179 3.99 21.28 -13.33
C THR A 179 4.44 22.74 -13.34
N GLU A 180 4.73 23.32 -12.18
CA GLU A 180 5.23 24.70 -12.07
C GLU A 180 6.55 24.92 -12.82
N ARG A 181 7.45 23.92 -12.76
CA ARG A 181 8.71 23.94 -13.52
C ARG A 181 8.48 23.88 -15.01
N ALA A 182 7.60 23.00 -15.48
CA ALA A 182 7.25 22.88 -16.89
C ALA A 182 6.65 24.18 -17.43
N GLU A 183 5.69 24.78 -16.70
CA GLU A 183 5.11 26.07 -17.09
C GLU A 183 6.15 27.19 -17.11
N ARG A 184 7.08 27.20 -16.15
CA ARG A 184 8.14 28.21 -16.12
C ARG A 184 9.07 28.05 -17.32
N ALA A 185 9.48 26.82 -17.64
CA ALA A 185 10.31 26.53 -18.80
C ALA A 185 9.61 26.93 -20.10
N GLU A 186 8.29 26.68 -20.21
CA GLU A 186 7.50 27.08 -21.37
C GLU A 186 7.43 28.61 -21.51
N ARG A 187 7.19 29.34 -20.41
CA ARG A 187 7.21 30.82 -20.41
C ARG A 187 8.57 31.37 -20.81
N GLU A 188 9.66 30.78 -20.32
CA GLU A 188 11.02 31.19 -20.67
C GLU A 188 11.31 30.95 -22.16
N ALA A 189 10.90 29.80 -22.72
CA ALA A 189 11.04 29.48 -24.15
C ALA A 189 10.20 30.41 -25.04
N GLN A 190 8.98 30.77 -24.62
CA GLN A 190 8.14 31.74 -25.34
C GLN A 190 8.81 33.11 -25.37
N LEU A 191 9.32 33.59 -24.23
CA LEU A 191 10.03 34.87 -24.16
C LEU A 191 11.32 34.89 -25.01
N GLU A 192 12.05 33.79 -25.07
CA GLU A 192 13.23 33.67 -25.93
C GLU A 192 12.86 33.72 -27.42
N THR A 193 11.79 33.01 -27.80
CA THR A 193 11.25 33.03 -29.17
C THR A 193 10.82 34.44 -29.57
N GLU A 194 10.07 35.15 -28.74
CA GLU A 194 9.66 36.53 -28.99
C GLU A 194 10.85 37.49 -29.14
N ARG A 195 11.90 37.30 -28.33
CA ARG A 195 13.13 38.09 -28.43
C ARG A 195 13.87 37.81 -29.74
N ALA A 196 13.98 36.55 -30.15
CA ALA A 196 14.61 36.17 -31.40
C ALA A 196 13.85 36.76 -32.61
N GLU A 197 12.52 36.64 -32.63
CA GLU A 197 11.69 37.25 -33.68
C GLU A 197 11.84 38.77 -33.73
N ARG A 198 11.90 39.43 -32.57
CA ARG A 198 12.10 40.89 -32.52
C ARG A 198 13.47 41.29 -33.05
N ALA A 199 14.53 40.60 -32.65
CA ALA A 199 15.88 40.85 -33.13
C ALA A 199 15.98 40.65 -34.66
N GLU A 200 15.33 39.62 -35.20
CA GLU A 200 15.27 39.38 -36.64
C GLU A 200 14.55 40.51 -37.38
N ARG A 201 13.39 40.97 -36.87
CA ARG A 201 12.67 42.12 -37.46
C ARG A 201 13.47 43.41 -37.42
N GLU A 202 14.24 43.65 -36.36
CA GLU A 202 15.12 44.81 -36.25
C GLU A 202 16.28 44.72 -37.25
N ALA A 203 16.94 43.57 -37.37
CA ALA A 203 18.01 43.33 -38.35
C ALA A 203 17.50 43.49 -39.80
N GLN A 204 16.32 42.95 -40.12
CA GLN A 204 15.70 43.13 -41.45
C GLN A 204 15.41 44.61 -41.76
N ARG A 205 14.95 45.38 -40.77
CA ARG A 205 14.70 46.84 -40.92
C ARG A 205 16.00 47.61 -41.14
N GLU A 206 17.06 47.29 -40.41
CA GLU A 206 18.37 47.92 -40.58
C GLU A 206 18.96 47.60 -41.96
N ALA A 207 18.94 46.33 -42.37
CA ALA A 207 19.39 45.92 -43.70
C ALA A 207 18.62 46.64 -44.82
N ALA A 208 17.29 46.75 -44.71
CA ALA A 208 16.48 47.49 -45.68
C ALA A 208 16.79 48.99 -45.71
N ARG A 209 17.12 49.61 -44.57
CA ARG A 209 17.56 51.01 -44.49
C ARG A 209 18.93 51.20 -45.13
N ALA A 210 19.89 50.35 -44.80
CA ALA A 210 21.23 50.37 -45.37
C ALA A 210 21.18 50.24 -46.90
N ALA A 211 20.41 49.28 -47.42
CA ALA A 211 20.22 49.09 -48.85
C ALA A 211 19.62 50.33 -49.55
N LYS A 212 18.62 50.98 -48.94
CA LYS A 212 18.04 52.23 -49.47
C LYS A 212 19.03 53.39 -49.47
N LEU A 213 19.87 53.48 -48.43
CA LEU A 213 20.87 54.54 -48.30
C LEU A 213 21.99 54.36 -49.34
N ALA A 214 22.48 53.13 -49.50
CA ALA A 214 23.46 52.76 -50.52
C ALA A 214 22.94 53.07 -51.94
N ALA A 215 21.68 52.74 -52.24
CA ALA A 215 21.06 53.08 -53.53
C ALA A 215 21.04 54.60 -53.79
N LYS A 216 20.71 55.42 -52.77
CA LYS A 216 20.73 56.88 -52.90
C LYS A 216 22.14 57.46 -53.07
N LEU A 217 23.14 56.90 -52.38
CA LEU A 217 24.55 57.32 -52.53
C LEU A 217 25.05 57.04 -53.94
N ALA A 218 24.71 55.88 -54.50
CA ALA A 218 25.02 55.52 -55.87
C ALA A 218 24.36 56.47 -56.89
N GLU A 219 23.09 56.87 -56.68
CA GLU A 219 22.41 57.89 -57.50
C GLU A 219 23.13 59.27 -57.47
N LEU A 220 23.78 59.60 -56.36
CA LEU A 220 24.55 60.83 -56.19
C LEU A 220 26.00 60.73 -56.71
N GLY A 221 26.42 59.57 -57.25
CA GLY A 221 27.75 59.35 -57.79
C GLY A 221 28.85 59.14 -56.75
N ILE A 222 28.49 58.82 -55.50
CA ILE A 222 29.42 58.52 -54.40
C ILE A 222 29.48 57.00 -54.24
N ASP A 223 30.67 56.42 -54.34
CA ASP A 223 30.88 54.97 -54.15
C ASP A 223 30.74 54.62 -52.65
N PRO A 224 29.69 53.88 -52.25
CA PRO A 224 29.45 53.60 -50.84
C PRO A 224 30.48 52.67 -50.20
N ASP A 225 31.33 51.98 -50.98
CA ASP A 225 32.38 51.09 -50.45
C ASP A 225 33.73 51.81 -50.20
N THR A 226 33.79 53.12 -50.45
CA THR A 226 35.02 53.93 -50.32
C THR A 226 35.01 54.94 -49.16
N LEU A 227 33.95 54.94 -48.35
CA LEU A 227 33.75 55.74 -47.13
C LEU A 227 34.05 54.92 -45.87
#